data_AF-A0A9D7RT68-F1
#
_entry.id   AF-A0A9D7RT68-F1
#
_cell.length_a   1.000
_cell.length_b   1.000
_cell.length_c   1.000
_cell.angle_alpha   90.00
_cell.angle_beta   90.00
_cell.angle_gamma   90.00
#
_symmetry.space_group_name_H-M   'P 1'
#
loop_
_entity.id
_entity.type
_entity.pdbx_description
1 polymer ?
#
loop_
_entity_poly.entity_id
_entity_poly.type
_entity_poly.pdbx_seq_one_letter_code
_entity_poly.pdbx_strand_id
1 'polypeptide(L)'
;MKHLLLTLLLILSAPVLAQEIIALELIIDDSGVLLDAGSAQTTKMMLLAHVKALATKRAGAHAKINVISTSLGRTVWSGTPLELRRDPLRAQALVDAITADPARCNNLPGAFAELRSNLAQHEREGVHGVQVVVFSSLVDTPRPCSDITRITLPQMPPTEGDINGALSKPANLRSLAFFWVSPHQKRVWEDFLAPSFDSLRARGVAVTFLDVERSLSALRSSPFSAGETP
;
A
#
# COMPACT_ATOMS: atom_id res chain seq x y z
N MET A 1 28.90 14.70 -49.43
CA MET A 1 28.56 13.46 -48.70
C MET A 1 28.74 13.54 -47.17
N LYS A 2 29.10 14.69 -46.56
CA LYS A 2 29.25 14.81 -45.09
C LYS A 2 27.95 15.17 -44.33
N HIS A 3 26.93 15.69 -45.02
CA HIS A 3 25.68 16.10 -44.39
C HIS A 3 24.66 14.96 -44.19
N LEU A 4 24.84 13.80 -44.84
CA LEU A 4 23.94 12.65 -44.68
C LEU A 4 24.21 11.85 -43.38
N LEU A 5 25.43 11.98 -42.82
CA LEU A 5 25.83 11.26 -41.61
C LEU A 5 25.29 11.93 -40.34
N LEU A 6 25.02 13.25 -40.38
CA LEU A 6 24.54 14.01 -39.23
C LEU A 6 23.06 13.76 -38.92
N THR A 7 22.24 13.49 -39.95
CA THR A 7 20.81 13.20 -39.80
C THR A 7 20.55 11.79 -39.26
N LEU A 8 21.47 10.84 -39.50
CA LEU A 8 21.33 9.46 -39.01
C LEU A 8 21.62 9.32 -37.50
N LEU A 9 22.46 10.20 -36.93
CA LEU A 9 22.77 10.22 -35.49
C LEU A 9 21.65 10.83 -34.62
N LEU A 10 20.80 11.68 -35.19
CA LEU A 10 19.65 12.29 -34.49
C LEU A 10 18.42 11.37 -34.37
N ILE A 11 18.37 10.27 -35.12
CA ILE A 11 17.28 9.28 -35.06
C ILE A 11 17.55 8.21 -33.99
N LEU A 12 18.80 8.08 -33.51
CA LEU A 12 19.19 7.15 -32.45
C LEU A 12 19.01 7.71 -31.03
N SER A 13 18.69 8.99 -30.87
CA SER A 13 18.16 9.54 -29.62
C SER A 13 16.65 9.36 -29.55
N ALA A 14 16.15 8.17 -29.90
CA ALA A 14 14.84 7.77 -29.44
C ALA A 14 14.89 7.82 -27.90
N PRO A 15 13.93 8.48 -27.22
CA PRO A 15 13.84 8.34 -25.79
C PRO A 15 13.70 6.85 -25.54
N VAL A 16 14.70 6.24 -24.93
CA VAL A 16 14.50 5.02 -24.17
C VAL A 16 13.33 5.39 -23.26
N LEU A 17 12.14 4.88 -23.58
CA LEU A 17 10.96 4.96 -22.74
C LEU A 17 11.41 4.32 -21.43
N ALA A 18 11.97 5.14 -20.54
CA ALA A 18 12.39 4.76 -19.22
C ALA A 18 11.10 4.26 -18.58
N GLN A 19 10.99 2.94 -18.48
CA GLN A 19 9.87 2.30 -17.84
C GLN A 19 9.83 2.88 -16.43
N GLU A 20 8.81 3.68 -16.11
CA GLU A 20 8.71 4.27 -14.78
C GLU A 20 8.74 3.12 -13.77
N ILE A 21 9.78 3.08 -12.95
CA ILE A 21 9.88 2.10 -11.87
C ILE A 21 8.84 2.53 -10.83
N ILE A 22 7.80 1.72 -10.69
CA ILE A 22 6.69 1.94 -9.76
C ILE A 22 6.77 0.91 -8.63
N ALA A 23 6.40 1.30 -7.42
CA ALA A 23 6.23 0.39 -6.30
C ALA A 23 4.81 0.45 -5.71
N LEU A 24 4.37 -0.67 -5.13
CA LEU A 24 3.17 -0.80 -4.32
C LEU A 24 3.57 -1.26 -2.92
N GLU A 25 3.31 -0.43 -1.92
CA GLU A 25 3.40 -0.78 -0.51
C GLU A 25 2.00 -1.12 0.01
N LEU A 26 1.83 -2.32 0.51
CA LEU A 26 0.56 -2.81 1.02
C LEU A 26 0.69 -3.17 2.51
N ILE A 27 0.13 -2.34 3.39
CA ILE A 27 -0.04 -2.70 4.81
C ILE A 27 -1.34 -3.51 4.93
N ILE A 28 -1.26 -4.73 5.45
CA ILE A 28 -2.40 -5.60 5.72
C ILE A 28 -2.56 -5.82 7.21
N ASP A 29 -3.76 -5.53 7.68
CA ASP A 29 -4.24 -5.95 8.98
C ASP A 29 -4.49 -7.46 8.98
N ASP A 30 -3.53 -8.18 9.54
CA ASP A 30 -3.55 -9.62 9.80
C ASP A 30 -3.67 -9.88 11.31
N SER A 31 -4.34 -8.97 12.03
CA SER A 31 -4.64 -9.11 13.45
C SER A 31 -6.04 -9.70 13.68
N GLY A 32 -6.21 -10.40 14.79
CA GLY A 32 -7.50 -10.99 15.19
C GLY A 32 -8.55 -9.97 15.66
N VAL A 33 -8.33 -8.68 15.39
CA VAL A 33 -9.13 -7.54 15.89
C VAL A 33 -10.04 -6.97 14.80
N LEU A 34 -10.02 -7.56 13.61
CA LEU A 34 -10.92 -7.18 12.52
C LEU A 34 -12.37 -7.43 12.92
N LEU A 35 -13.13 -6.34 13.04
CA LEU A 35 -14.58 -6.39 13.14
C LEU A 35 -15.14 -6.97 11.82
N ASP A 36 -16.02 -7.97 11.91
CA ASP A 36 -16.61 -8.68 10.77
C ASP A 36 -15.56 -9.31 9.81
N ALA A 37 -14.96 -10.41 10.29
CA ALA A 37 -13.93 -11.16 9.56
C ALA A 37 -14.38 -11.64 8.17
N GLY A 38 -15.68 -11.98 7.99
CA GLY A 38 -16.19 -12.45 6.71
C GLY A 38 -16.20 -11.36 5.63
N SER A 39 -16.64 -10.17 6.01
CA SER A 39 -16.64 -9.01 5.12
C SER A 39 -15.22 -8.48 4.87
N ALA A 40 -14.35 -8.52 5.89
CA ALA A 40 -12.94 -8.18 5.75
C ALA A 40 -12.23 -9.10 4.75
N GLN A 41 -12.46 -10.41 4.86
CA GLN A 41 -11.91 -11.40 3.95
C GLN A 41 -12.36 -11.19 2.51
N THR A 42 -13.64 -10.89 2.30
CA THR A 42 -14.17 -10.56 0.96
C THR A 42 -13.42 -9.36 0.35
N THR A 43 -13.16 -8.33 1.16
CA THR A 43 -12.49 -7.11 0.71
C THR A 43 -11.00 -7.34 0.45
N LYS A 44 -10.32 -8.14 1.29
CA LYS A 44 -8.95 -8.61 1.06
C LYS A 44 -8.83 -9.36 -0.27
N MET A 45 -9.79 -10.22 -0.59
CA MET A 45 -9.83 -10.94 -1.88
C MET A 45 -10.00 -10.01 -3.07
N MET A 46 -10.82 -8.96 -2.95
CA MET A 46 -10.95 -7.91 -3.99
C MET A 46 -9.64 -7.15 -4.17
N LEU A 47 -8.98 -6.78 -3.07
CA LEU A 47 -7.68 -6.12 -3.10
C LEU A 47 -6.61 -7.00 -3.76
N LEU A 48 -6.56 -8.29 -3.41
CA LEU A 48 -5.68 -9.27 -4.04
C LEU A 48 -5.93 -9.37 -5.56
N ALA A 49 -7.19 -9.34 -6.00
CA ALA A 49 -7.51 -9.32 -7.43
C ALA A 49 -6.93 -8.07 -8.12
N HIS A 50 -6.97 -6.90 -7.46
CA HIS A 50 -6.34 -5.68 -7.96
C HIS A 50 -4.80 -5.79 -8.03
N VAL A 51 -4.17 -6.34 -6.99
CA VAL A 51 -2.71 -6.60 -7.01
C VAL A 51 -2.34 -7.54 -8.16
N LYS A 52 -3.10 -8.61 -8.37
CA LYS A 52 -2.89 -9.54 -9.51
C LYS A 52 -3.15 -8.86 -10.85
N ALA A 53 -4.10 -7.92 -10.95
CA ALA A 53 -4.34 -7.15 -12.16
C ALA A 53 -3.18 -6.21 -12.53
N LEU A 54 -2.34 -5.79 -11.58
CA LEU A 54 -1.10 -5.07 -11.92
C LEU A 54 -0.15 -5.93 -12.77
N ALA A 55 -0.20 -7.26 -12.63
CA ALA A 55 0.59 -8.20 -13.42
C ALA A 55 0.24 -8.23 -14.90
N THR A 56 -0.98 -7.82 -15.25
CA THR A 56 -1.45 -7.86 -16.64
C THR A 56 -1.09 -6.57 -17.40
N LYS A 57 -0.72 -5.49 -16.70
CA LYS A 57 -0.33 -4.21 -17.31
C LYS A 57 1.17 -4.17 -17.61
N ARG A 58 1.55 -3.75 -18.82
CA ARG A 58 2.97 -3.66 -19.25
C ARG A 58 3.82 -2.73 -18.38
N ALA A 59 3.24 -1.63 -17.91
CA ALA A 59 3.89 -0.71 -16.96
C ALA A 59 4.01 -1.31 -15.54
N GLY A 60 3.12 -2.23 -15.17
CA GLY A 60 3.08 -2.85 -13.84
C GLY A 60 3.92 -4.13 -13.71
N ALA A 61 4.32 -4.76 -14.82
CA ALA A 61 4.98 -6.07 -14.79
C ALA A 61 6.25 -6.13 -13.92
N HIS A 62 6.98 -5.01 -13.83
CA HIS A 62 8.21 -4.86 -13.04
C HIS A 62 8.01 -4.06 -11.76
N ALA A 63 6.76 -3.70 -11.41
CA ALA A 63 6.50 -2.95 -10.20
C ALA A 63 6.92 -3.78 -8.97
N LYS A 64 7.62 -3.14 -8.03
CA LYS A 64 7.96 -3.79 -6.76
C LYS A 64 6.72 -3.80 -5.87
N ILE A 65 6.34 -4.96 -5.36
CA ILE A 65 5.23 -5.09 -4.44
C ILE A 65 5.79 -5.57 -3.10
N ASN A 66 5.50 -4.83 -2.04
CA ASN A 66 5.80 -5.20 -0.67
C ASN A 66 4.50 -5.34 0.12
N VAL A 67 4.37 -6.42 0.88
CA VAL A 67 3.27 -6.64 1.82
C VAL A 67 3.82 -6.58 3.23
N ILE A 68 3.32 -5.64 4.02
CA ILE A 68 3.70 -5.38 5.40
C ILE A 68 2.57 -5.88 6.30
N SER A 69 2.91 -6.77 7.23
CA SER A 69 1.97 -7.28 8.24
C SER A 69 1.88 -6.29 9.39
N THR A 70 0.66 -5.94 9.81
CA THR A 70 0.49 -5.16 11.05
C THR A 70 0.82 -5.99 12.27
N SER A 71 0.59 -7.30 12.26
CA SER A 71 0.83 -8.14 13.44
C SER A 71 2.29 -8.40 13.76
N LEU A 72 3.12 -8.39 12.71
CA LEU A 72 4.57 -8.58 12.80
C LEU A 72 5.36 -7.26 12.72
N GLY A 73 4.76 -6.19 12.19
CA GLY A 73 5.42 -4.91 12.01
C GLY A 73 6.62 -4.98 11.05
N ARG A 74 6.54 -5.82 10.02
CA ARG A 74 7.61 -6.03 9.03
C ARG A 74 7.05 -6.50 7.69
N THR A 75 7.85 -6.41 6.63
CA THR A 75 7.53 -6.98 5.32
C THR A 75 7.48 -8.51 5.42
N VAL A 76 6.36 -9.11 5.02
CA VAL A 76 6.13 -10.57 5.02
C VAL A 76 6.18 -11.18 3.63
N TRP A 77 6.05 -10.36 2.59
CA TRP A 77 6.19 -10.77 1.21
C TRP A 77 6.72 -9.61 0.38
N SER A 78 7.66 -9.88 -0.52
CA SER A 78 8.21 -8.90 -1.48
C SER A 78 8.47 -9.57 -2.82
N GLY A 79 8.08 -8.94 -3.93
CA GLY A 79 8.33 -9.48 -5.27
C GLY A 79 7.78 -8.60 -6.38
N THR A 80 7.68 -9.16 -7.58
CA THR A 80 7.14 -8.47 -8.75
C THR A 80 5.94 -9.20 -9.34
N PRO A 81 5.07 -8.52 -10.08
CA PRO A 81 3.97 -9.19 -10.79
C PRO A 81 4.44 -10.22 -11.81
N LEU A 82 5.62 -10.03 -12.42
CA LEU A 82 6.23 -11.03 -13.29
C LEU A 82 6.58 -12.34 -12.56
N GLU A 83 7.07 -12.25 -11.31
CA GLU A 83 7.30 -13.43 -10.47
C GLU A 83 6.00 -14.15 -10.14
N LEU A 84 4.94 -13.43 -9.81
CA LEU A 84 3.61 -14.01 -9.56
C LEU A 84 3.09 -14.82 -10.75
N ARG A 85 3.40 -14.38 -11.98
CA ARG A 85 3.00 -15.08 -13.21
C ARG A 85 3.83 -16.34 -13.47
N ARG A 86 5.10 -16.33 -13.06
CA ARG A 86 6.08 -17.38 -13.39
C ARG A 86 6.14 -18.48 -12.32
N ASP A 87 5.82 -18.15 -11.08
CA ASP A 87 5.95 -19.04 -9.94
C ASP A 87 4.63 -19.12 -9.14
N PRO A 88 3.87 -20.22 -9.30
CA PRO A 88 2.63 -20.44 -8.55
C PRO A 88 2.82 -20.49 -7.02
N LEU A 89 3.98 -20.94 -6.53
CA LEU A 89 4.27 -20.98 -5.08
C LEU A 89 4.45 -19.56 -4.53
N ARG A 90 5.15 -18.69 -5.28
CA ARG A 90 5.24 -17.26 -4.95
C ARG A 90 3.87 -16.59 -4.93
N ALA A 91 3.01 -16.95 -5.88
CA ALA A 91 1.64 -16.44 -5.95
C ALA A 91 0.79 -16.90 -4.76
N GLN A 92 0.89 -18.17 -4.37
CA GLN A 92 0.20 -18.68 -3.18
C GLN A 92 0.69 -17.99 -1.91
N ALA A 93 2.01 -17.82 -1.75
CA ALA A 93 2.58 -17.11 -0.60
C ALA A 93 2.08 -15.65 -0.48
N LEU A 94 1.81 -14.98 -1.61
CA LEU A 94 1.17 -13.65 -1.60
C LEU A 94 -0.28 -13.74 -1.11
N VAL A 95 -1.03 -14.74 -1.58
CA VAL A 95 -2.41 -14.96 -1.11
C VAL A 95 -2.40 -15.14 0.39
N ASP A 96 -1.58 -16.06 0.89
CA ASP A 96 -1.46 -16.36 2.32
C ASP A 96 -1.05 -15.10 3.11
N ALA A 97 -0.12 -14.29 2.60
CA ALA A 97 0.29 -13.05 3.26
C ALA A 97 -0.83 -12.00 3.38
N ILE A 98 -1.76 -11.94 2.41
CA ILE A 98 -2.86 -10.96 2.42
C ILE A 98 -4.07 -11.50 3.17
N THR A 99 -4.37 -12.79 3.05
CA THR A 99 -5.62 -13.37 3.53
C THR A 99 -5.50 -14.16 4.82
N ALA A 100 -4.27 -14.43 5.30
CA ALA A 100 -4.12 -15.02 6.62
C ALA A 100 -4.72 -14.09 7.68
N ASP A 101 -5.46 -14.68 8.61
CA ASP A 101 -6.01 -14.01 9.77
C ASP A 101 -5.54 -14.72 11.04
N PRO A 102 -4.23 -14.66 11.34
CA PRO A 102 -3.72 -15.24 12.57
C PRO A 102 -4.24 -14.40 13.74
N ALA A 103 -4.72 -15.04 14.81
CA ALA A 103 -5.16 -14.38 16.05
C ALA A 103 -3.99 -13.71 16.78
N ARG A 104 -3.46 -12.63 16.21
CA ARG A 104 -2.28 -11.89 16.65
C ARG A 104 -2.65 -10.46 17.00
N CYS A 105 -1.79 -9.89 17.82
CA CYS A 105 -1.77 -8.49 18.21
C CYS A 105 -1.46 -7.59 17.02
N ASN A 106 -2.11 -6.44 16.93
CA ASN A 106 -1.87 -5.42 15.92
C ASN A 106 -0.78 -4.46 16.40
N ASN A 107 0.27 -4.27 15.60
CA ASN A 107 1.39 -3.36 15.85
C ASN A 107 1.46 -2.33 14.71
N LEU A 108 0.55 -1.35 14.75
CA LEU A 108 0.51 -0.27 13.76
C LEU A 108 1.83 0.53 13.74
N PRO A 109 2.45 0.90 14.88
CA PRO A 109 3.73 1.63 14.87
C PRO A 109 4.83 0.89 14.10
N GLY A 110 4.95 -0.43 14.31
CA GLY A 110 5.91 -1.27 13.61
C GLY A 110 5.66 -1.31 12.11
N ALA A 111 4.41 -1.47 11.67
CA ALA A 111 4.07 -1.49 10.26
C ALA A 111 4.38 -0.16 9.55
N PHE A 112 4.08 0.98 10.18
CA PHE A 112 4.42 2.29 9.62
C PHE A 112 5.93 2.59 9.66
N ALA A 113 6.65 2.06 10.66
CA ALA A 113 8.11 2.15 10.69
C ALA A 113 8.75 1.35 9.55
N GLU A 114 8.25 0.15 9.27
CA GLU A 114 8.65 -0.66 8.11
C GLU A 114 8.33 0.06 6.80
N LEU A 115 7.11 0.60 6.66
CA LEU A 115 6.72 1.37 5.48
C LEU A 115 7.69 2.53 5.23
N ARG A 116 8.05 3.29 6.27
CA ARG A 116 9.03 4.36 6.17
C ARG A 116 10.40 3.85 5.68
N SER A 117 10.83 2.70 6.17
CA SER A 117 12.08 2.06 5.72
C SER A 117 12.04 1.70 4.23
N ASN A 118 10.94 1.08 3.79
CA ASN A 118 10.72 0.73 2.39
C ASN A 118 10.67 1.96 1.48
N LEU A 119 9.96 3.01 1.88
CA LEU A 119 9.88 4.27 1.14
C LEU A 119 11.25 4.93 0.97
N ALA A 120 12.03 5.00 2.04
CA ALA A 120 13.40 5.52 1.98
C ALA A 120 14.31 4.65 1.09
N GLN A 121 14.11 3.33 1.09
CA GLN A 121 14.82 2.43 0.18
C GLN A 121 14.45 2.69 -1.28
N HIS A 122 13.16 2.85 -1.60
CA HIS A 122 12.68 3.14 -2.95
C HIS A 122 13.24 4.45 -3.50
N GLU A 123 13.35 5.49 -2.66
CA GLU A 123 14.00 6.74 -3.04
C GLU A 123 15.48 6.53 -3.43
N ARG A 124 16.21 5.70 -2.67
CA ARG A 124 17.61 5.35 -3.00
C ARG A 124 17.73 4.49 -4.26
N GLU A 125 16.72 3.65 -4.53
CA GLU A 125 16.65 2.79 -5.72
C GLU A 125 16.17 3.55 -6.98
N GLY A 126 15.78 4.83 -6.85
CA GLY A 126 15.30 5.63 -7.98
C GLY A 126 13.88 5.29 -8.44
N VAL A 127 13.04 4.73 -7.55
CA VAL A 127 11.63 4.47 -7.84
C VAL A 127 10.88 5.79 -8.00
N HIS A 128 10.24 6.00 -9.15
CA HIS A 128 9.63 7.27 -9.55
C HIS A 128 8.18 7.45 -9.07
N GLY A 129 7.53 6.36 -8.67
CA GLY A 129 6.16 6.39 -8.18
C GLY A 129 5.88 5.29 -7.18
N VAL A 130 5.38 5.65 -6.01
CA VAL A 130 4.94 4.69 -4.99
C VAL A 130 3.44 4.84 -4.75
N GLN A 131 2.73 3.73 -4.70
CA GLN A 131 1.35 3.65 -4.25
C GLN A 131 1.34 2.99 -2.89
N VAL A 132 0.72 3.63 -1.90
CA VAL A 132 0.58 3.06 -0.55
C VAL A 132 -0.89 2.70 -0.33
N VAL A 133 -1.13 1.45 0.04
CA VAL A 133 -2.44 0.95 0.41
C VAL A 133 -2.37 0.43 1.84
N VAL A 134 -3.25 0.92 2.70
CA VAL A 134 -3.41 0.47 4.08
C VAL A 134 -4.77 -0.18 4.19
N PHE A 135 -4.80 -1.51 4.31
CA PHE A 135 -6.00 -2.25 4.64
C PHE A 135 -5.99 -2.54 6.14
N SER A 136 -6.72 -1.76 6.94
CA SER A 136 -6.75 -1.98 8.39
C SER A 136 -7.94 -1.34 9.07
N SER A 137 -8.38 -1.98 10.15
CA SER A 137 -9.32 -1.41 11.11
C SER A 137 -8.80 -0.16 11.82
N LEU A 138 -7.47 0.05 11.80
CA LEU A 138 -6.73 1.08 12.54
C LEU A 138 -6.95 1.01 14.06
N VAL A 139 -7.19 -0.21 14.57
CA VAL A 139 -7.21 -0.51 16.00
C VAL A 139 -5.86 -1.09 16.39
N ASP A 140 -5.13 -0.42 17.27
CA ASP A 140 -3.83 -0.89 17.74
C ASP A 140 -4.01 -1.79 18.98
N THR A 141 -3.37 -2.96 18.97
CA THR A 141 -3.39 -3.88 20.11
C THR A 141 -1.97 -4.34 20.40
N PRO A 142 -1.15 -3.53 21.08
CA PRO A 142 0.26 -3.83 21.28
C PRO A 142 0.46 -5.07 22.15
N ARG A 143 1.60 -5.74 21.98
CA ARG A 143 1.91 -6.99 22.70
C ARG A 143 2.20 -6.73 24.19
N PRO A 144 1.81 -7.65 25.08
CA PRO A 144 1.01 -8.85 24.81
C PRO A 144 -0.48 -8.52 24.70
N CYS A 145 -1.14 -9.00 23.65
CA CYS A 145 -2.61 -9.05 23.59
C CYS A 145 -3.03 -10.47 23.96
N SER A 146 -4.01 -10.58 24.86
CA SER A 146 -4.58 -11.86 25.28
C SER A 146 -5.96 -12.03 24.66
N ASP A 147 -6.51 -13.24 24.73
CA ASP A 147 -7.88 -13.53 24.29
C ASP A 147 -8.94 -12.69 25.04
N ILE A 148 -8.56 -12.00 26.12
CA ILE A 148 -9.42 -11.17 26.98
C ILE A 148 -9.10 -9.67 26.83
N THR A 149 -8.25 -9.27 25.88
CA THR A 149 -7.93 -7.84 25.69
C THR A 149 -9.20 -7.06 25.35
N ARG A 150 -9.69 -6.29 26.32
CA ARG A 150 -10.82 -5.37 26.13
C ARG A 150 -10.30 -4.09 25.50
N ILE A 151 -10.80 -3.79 24.30
CA ILE A 151 -10.48 -2.57 23.57
C ILE A 151 -11.66 -1.61 23.75
N THR A 152 -11.36 -0.37 24.12
CA THR A 152 -12.36 0.71 24.13
C THR A 152 -12.19 1.53 22.86
N LEU A 153 -13.30 1.76 22.15
CA LEU A 153 -13.32 2.54 20.92
C LEU A 153 -14.14 3.82 21.12
N PRO A 154 -13.73 4.96 20.51
CA PRO A 154 -12.52 5.14 19.71
C PRO A 154 -11.23 5.03 20.53
N GLN A 155 -10.14 4.62 19.89
CA GLN A 155 -8.79 4.64 20.47
C GLN A 155 -8.03 5.81 19.85
N MET A 156 -7.23 6.53 20.64
CA MET A 156 -6.29 7.48 20.06
C MET A 156 -5.23 6.72 19.25
N PRO A 157 -4.72 7.28 18.13
CA PRO A 157 -3.63 6.68 17.39
C PRO A 157 -2.40 6.52 18.29
N PRO A 158 -1.60 5.47 18.11
CA PRO A 158 -0.45 5.23 18.96
C PRO A 158 0.53 6.42 18.88
N THR A 159 1.03 6.84 20.03
CA THR A 159 2.02 7.93 20.14
C THR A 159 3.42 7.48 19.78
N GLU A 160 3.64 6.17 19.76
CA GLU A 160 4.89 5.55 19.34
C GLU A 160 4.96 5.47 17.81
N GLY A 161 6.13 5.78 17.26
CA GLY A 161 6.33 5.82 15.82
C GLY A 161 5.92 7.14 15.18
N ASP A 162 6.68 7.58 14.18
CA ASP A 162 6.41 8.80 13.42
C ASP A 162 5.51 8.47 12.21
N ILE A 163 4.25 8.09 12.47
CA ILE A 163 3.29 7.69 11.40
C ILE A 163 3.09 8.83 10.40
N ASN A 164 2.84 10.05 10.90
CA ASN A 164 2.68 11.23 10.06
C ASN A 164 3.95 11.51 9.23
N GLY A 165 5.15 11.39 9.82
CA GLY A 165 6.39 11.55 9.08
C GLY A 165 6.66 10.43 8.08
N ALA A 166 6.21 9.19 8.33
CA ALA A 166 6.29 8.11 7.36
C ALA A 166 5.50 8.40 6.08
N LEU A 167 4.34 9.06 6.21
CA LEU A 167 3.43 9.33 5.10
C LEU A 167 3.67 10.67 4.41
N SER A 168 4.13 11.69 5.12
CA SER A 168 4.26 13.06 4.59
C SER A 168 5.59 13.33 3.87
N LYS A 169 6.67 12.62 4.19
CA LYS A 169 8.02 12.92 3.68
C LYS A 169 8.35 12.40 2.27
N PRO A 170 7.90 11.21 1.82
CA PRO A 170 8.41 10.65 0.57
C PRO A 170 8.05 11.52 -0.63
N ALA A 171 9.03 11.81 -1.48
CA ALA A 171 8.84 12.68 -2.66
C ALA A 171 8.19 11.93 -3.84
N ASN A 172 8.36 10.61 -3.89
CA ASN A 172 7.88 9.73 -4.95
C ASN A 172 6.49 9.14 -4.67
N LEU A 173 5.82 9.50 -3.58
CA LEU A 173 4.47 9.02 -3.26
C LEU A 173 3.44 9.60 -4.24
N ARG A 174 2.67 8.74 -4.91
CA ARG A 174 1.66 9.11 -5.92
C ARG A 174 0.22 8.93 -5.44
N SER A 175 0.00 7.93 -4.59
CA SER A 175 -1.30 7.74 -3.95
C SER A 175 -1.16 7.11 -2.57
N LEU A 176 -2.10 7.45 -1.70
CA LEU A 176 -2.26 6.91 -0.36
C LEU A 176 -3.74 6.56 -0.16
N ALA A 177 -4.04 5.29 0.04
CA ALA A 177 -5.40 4.81 0.22
C ALA A 177 -5.52 3.98 1.50
N PHE A 178 -6.46 4.37 2.36
CA PHE A 178 -6.88 3.58 3.51
C PHE A 178 -8.22 2.92 3.19
N PHE A 179 -8.26 1.61 3.38
CA PHE A 179 -9.44 0.77 3.25
C PHE A 179 -9.70 0.05 4.58
N TRP A 180 -10.96 -0.32 4.77
CA TRP A 180 -11.42 -1.08 5.92
C TRP A 180 -11.26 -0.38 7.27
N VAL A 181 -11.22 0.95 7.26
CA VAL A 181 -11.10 1.71 8.52
C VAL A 181 -12.36 1.47 9.36
N SER A 182 -12.18 1.10 10.63
CA SER A 182 -13.30 0.92 11.54
C SER A 182 -14.12 2.22 11.62
N PRO A 183 -15.45 2.19 11.46
CA PRO A 183 -16.28 3.39 11.59
C PRO A 183 -16.08 4.12 12.93
N HIS A 184 -15.76 3.36 13.99
CA HIS A 184 -15.47 3.90 15.31
C HIS A 184 -14.11 4.61 15.38
N GLN A 185 -13.14 4.25 14.53
CA GLN A 185 -11.80 4.83 14.51
C GLN A 185 -11.66 5.96 13.50
N LYS A 186 -12.53 5.98 12.49
CA LYS A 186 -12.40 6.81 11.30
C LYS A 186 -12.09 8.28 11.62
N ARG A 187 -12.95 8.92 12.42
CA ARG A 187 -12.81 10.34 12.75
C ARG A 187 -11.51 10.66 13.47
N VAL A 188 -11.16 9.83 14.47
CA VAL A 188 -9.95 10.04 15.28
C VAL A 188 -8.68 9.92 14.44
N TRP A 189 -8.65 8.97 13.50
CA TRP A 189 -7.53 8.83 12.58
C TRP A 189 -7.51 9.87 11.46
N GLU A 190 -8.66 10.30 10.95
CA GLU A 190 -8.74 11.40 9.99
C GLU A 190 -8.18 12.70 10.60
N ASP A 191 -8.57 13.02 11.84
CA ASP A 191 -8.09 14.22 12.55
C ASP A 191 -6.56 14.12 12.79
N PHE A 192 -6.06 12.95 13.19
CA PHE A 192 -4.63 12.74 13.42
C PHE A 192 -3.78 12.79 12.14
N LEU A 193 -4.30 12.27 11.02
CA LEU A 193 -3.60 12.22 9.73
C LEU A 193 -3.81 13.48 8.87
N ALA A 194 -4.73 14.37 9.25
CA ALA A 194 -5.07 15.58 8.51
C ALA A 194 -3.83 16.39 8.07
N PRO A 195 -2.82 16.67 8.93
CA PRO A 195 -1.63 17.39 8.49
C PRO A 195 -0.87 16.71 7.35
N SER A 196 -0.77 15.37 7.39
CA SER A 196 -0.14 14.59 6.32
C SER A 196 -1.00 14.58 5.06
N PHE A 197 -2.31 14.41 5.19
CA PHE A 197 -3.24 14.41 4.07
C PHE A 197 -3.24 15.75 3.33
N ASP A 198 -3.22 16.86 4.06
CA ASP A 198 -3.21 18.19 3.45
C ASP A 198 -1.88 18.47 2.74
N SER A 199 -0.75 18.10 3.35
CA SER A 199 0.57 18.16 2.71
C SER A 199 0.67 17.30 1.44
N LEU A 200 0.10 16.09 1.47
CA LEU A 200 0.05 15.18 0.33
C LEU A 200 -0.79 15.75 -0.81
N ARG A 201 -2.00 16.23 -0.51
CA ARG A 201 -2.89 16.84 -1.51
C ARG A 201 -2.29 18.09 -2.13
N ALA A 202 -1.59 18.92 -1.35
CA ALA A 202 -0.88 20.09 -1.85
C ALA A 202 0.22 19.74 -2.87
N ARG A 203 0.76 18.51 -2.82
CA ARG A 203 1.72 17.97 -3.78
C ARG A 203 1.07 17.21 -4.95
N GLY A 204 -0.26 17.19 -5.03
CA GLY A 204 -1.00 16.45 -6.05
C GLY A 204 -1.07 14.94 -5.82
N VAL A 205 -0.80 14.46 -4.61
CA VAL A 205 -0.95 13.04 -4.26
C VAL A 205 -2.42 12.73 -4.05
N ALA A 206 -2.91 11.65 -4.66
CA ALA A 206 -4.26 11.16 -4.45
C ALA A 206 -4.38 10.54 -3.04
N VAL A 207 -5.27 11.08 -2.20
CA VAL A 207 -5.50 10.59 -0.83
C VAL A 207 -6.94 10.12 -0.68
N THR A 208 -7.11 8.86 -0.28
CA THR A 208 -8.40 8.20 -0.09
C THR A 208 -8.46 7.60 1.32
N PHE A 209 -9.56 7.83 2.04
CA PHE A 209 -9.76 7.31 3.39
C PHE A 209 -11.18 6.77 3.56
N LEU A 210 -11.33 5.45 3.54
CA LEU A 210 -12.63 4.78 3.45
C LEU A 210 -12.88 3.88 4.65
N ASP A 211 -14.10 4.00 5.18
CA ASP A 211 -14.66 3.03 6.11
C ASP A 211 -15.00 1.70 5.39
N VAL A 212 -15.47 0.73 6.16
CA VAL A 212 -15.84 -0.62 5.70
C VAL A 212 -16.79 -0.62 4.50
N GLU A 213 -17.91 0.10 4.58
CA GLU A 213 -18.94 0.11 3.54
C GLU A 213 -18.43 0.75 2.24
N ARG A 214 -17.77 1.90 2.35
CA ARG A 214 -17.24 2.61 1.18
C ARG A 214 -16.07 1.88 0.54
N SER A 215 -15.29 1.13 1.32
CA SER A 215 -14.20 0.30 0.80
C SER A 215 -14.72 -0.78 -0.15
N LEU A 216 -15.79 -1.47 0.23
CA LEU A 216 -16.45 -2.47 -0.62
C LEU A 216 -16.98 -1.86 -1.91
N SER A 217 -17.63 -0.69 -1.82
CA SER A 217 -18.15 0.00 -3.00
C SER A 217 -17.03 0.42 -3.95
N ALA A 218 -15.98 1.06 -3.44
CA ALA A 218 -14.86 1.55 -4.24
C ALA A 218 -14.09 0.43 -4.95
N LEU A 219 -13.86 -0.70 -4.26
CA LEU A 219 -13.15 -1.84 -4.85
C LEU A 219 -14.01 -2.62 -5.87
N ARG A 220 -15.33 -2.50 -5.82
CA ARG A 220 -16.23 -3.03 -6.86
C ARG A 220 -16.28 -2.14 -8.10
N SER A 221 -16.27 -0.83 -7.91
CA SER A 221 -16.50 0.14 -8.99
C SER A 221 -15.22 0.53 -9.73
N SER A 222 -14.04 0.38 -9.13
CA SER A 222 -12.79 0.84 -9.71
C SER A 222 -11.70 -0.24 -9.63
N PRO A 223 -11.29 -0.87 -10.74
CA PRO A 223 -9.94 -1.43 -10.78
C PRO A 223 -8.97 -0.26 -10.58
N PHE A 224 -7.88 -0.45 -9.82
CA PHE A 224 -6.82 0.57 -9.68
C PHE A 224 -6.42 1.07 -11.08
N SER A 225 -6.89 2.25 -11.45
CA SER A 225 -6.47 3.01 -12.63
C SER A 225 -5.11 3.59 -12.30
N ALA A 226 -4.09 2.73 -12.33
CA ALA A 226 -2.71 3.17 -12.36
C ALA A 226 -2.54 4.06 -13.60
N GLY A 227 -2.53 5.37 -13.39
CA GLY A 227 -1.92 6.33 -14.32
C GLY A 227 -2.79 6.89 -15.45
N GLU A 228 -4.11 7.05 -15.28
CA GLU A 228 -4.82 8.06 -16.08
C GLU A 228 -4.79 9.39 -15.33
N THR A 229 -3.62 10.03 -15.31
CA THR A 229 -3.57 11.50 -15.23
C THR A 229 -3.98 12.04 -16.61
N PRO A 230 -4.87 13.05 -16.70
CA PRO A 230 -5.20 13.71 -17.95
C PRO A 230 -3.98 14.39 -18.61
#